data_AF-A0A654EP29-F1
#
_entry.id   AF-A0A654EP29-F1
#
_cell.length_a   1.000
_cell.length_b   1.000
_cell.length_c   1.000
_cell.angle_alpha   90.00
_cell.angle_beta   90.00
_cell.angle_gamma   90.00
#
_symmetry.space_group_name_H-M   'P 1'
#
loop_
_entity.id
_entity.type
_entity.pdbx_description
1 polymer ?
#
loop_
_entity_poly.entity_id
_entity_poly.type
_entity_poly.pdbx_seq_one_letter_code
_entity_poly.pdbx_strand_id
1 'polypeptide(L)'
;MMLVLNILSQYGIPSGVSGSLGVHRLVEALKHAFAVRMNLGDPDFVDVSKVISDMLSTNFAQGLKKKINDNKTFDPNYYGGRWDQINDHGTSHLSIIDSERNVVSLTSTINSYFGALMLSPSTGIVLNNEMDDFSIPMKSSSNLTVPPPAPANFIRPGKRPLSSMTPTIVLKDGKVKASVGASGGLYIIAGTTEVFLNYFFLKMDPLSSVLAPRIYHQLIPNIVSYEN
;
A
#
# COMPACT_ATOMS: atom_id res chain seq x y z
N MET A 1 -1.11 -4.08 -1.89
CA MET A 1 -1.45 -5.35 -1.23
C MET A 1 -1.33 -6.55 -2.17
N MET A 2 -2.08 -6.63 -3.28
CA MET A 2 -2.11 -7.85 -4.14
C MET A 2 -0.74 -8.34 -4.62
N LEU A 3 0.13 -7.47 -5.12
CA LEU A 3 1.47 -7.88 -5.54
C LEU A 3 2.30 -8.47 -4.39
N VAL A 4 2.21 -7.89 -3.19
CA VAL A 4 2.88 -8.39 -1.99
C VAL A 4 2.39 -9.81 -1.67
N LEU A 5 1.06 -10.01 -1.66
CA LEU A 5 0.47 -11.32 -1.41
C LEU A 5 0.85 -12.35 -2.48
N ASN A 6 0.87 -11.96 -3.76
CA ASN A 6 1.27 -12.82 -4.86
C ASN A 6 2.75 -13.24 -4.77
N ILE A 7 3.64 -12.36 -4.28
CA ILE A 7 5.05 -12.68 -4.04
C ILE A 7 5.16 -13.66 -2.87
N LEU A 8 4.50 -13.36 -1.76
CA LEU A 8 4.55 -14.18 -0.55
C LEU A 8 3.92 -15.55 -0.75
N SER A 9 2.88 -15.68 -1.56
CA SER A 9 2.23 -16.96 -1.88
C SER A 9 3.13 -17.91 -2.68
N GLN A 10 4.25 -17.42 -3.24
CA GLN A 10 5.26 -18.27 -3.89
C GLN A 10 6.15 -19.00 -2.86
N TYR A 11 6.10 -18.57 -1.60
CA TYR A 11 6.69 -19.30 -0.49
C TYR A 11 5.60 -20.21 0.10
N GLY A 12 5.91 -21.47 0.36
CA GLY A 12 4.95 -22.39 0.99
C GLY A 12 4.41 -21.82 2.30
N ILE A 13 3.13 -22.02 2.60
CA ILE A 13 2.44 -21.40 3.74
C ILE A 13 2.22 -22.44 4.84
N PRO A 14 2.42 -22.13 6.14
CA PRO A 14 2.74 -20.81 6.69
C PRO A 14 4.24 -20.49 6.80
N SER A 15 5.13 -21.46 6.56
CA SER A 15 6.58 -21.30 6.75
C SER A 15 7.20 -20.16 5.94
N GLY A 16 6.54 -19.75 4.86
CA GLY A 16 6.87 -18.62 4.01
C GLY A 16 6.80 -17.27 4.70
N VAL A 17 5.88 -17.13 5.67
CA VAL A 17 5.46 -15.86 6.26
C VAL A 17 5.58 -15.82 7.79
N SER A 18 5.98 -16.92 8.43
CA SER A 18 6.15 -17.01 9.88
C SER A 18 7.56 -16.70 10.35
N GLY A 19 7.69 -16.13 11.56
CA GLY A 19 8.97 -15.89 12.23
C GLY A 19 9.81 -14.79 11.58
N SER A 20 11.08 -14.68 11.98
CA SER A 20 12.00 -13.63 11.50
C SER A 20 12.21 -13.66 9.99
N LEU A 21 12.26 -14.86 9.39
CA LEU A 21 12.38 -15.01 7.95
C LEU A 21 11.10 -14.57 7.21
N GLY A 22 9.92 -14.81 7.79
CA GLY A 22 8.66 -14.32 7.27
C GLY A 22 8.60 -12.79 7.24
N VAL A 23 9.05 -12.16 8.33
CA VAL A 23 9.19 -10.70 8.43
C VAL A 23 10.14 -10.16 7.36
N HIS A 24 11.31 -10.78 7.19
CA HIS A 24 12.26 -10.40 6.14
C HIS A 24 11.62 -10.45 4.75
N ARG A 25 10.96 -11.56 4.41
CA ARG A 25 10.29 -11.72 3.11
C ARG A 25 9.15 -10.73 2.90
N LEU A 26 8.39 -10.38 3.94
CA LEU A 26 7.37 -9.34 3.89
C LEU A 26 7.99 -7.97 3.53
N VAL A 27 9.06 -7.59 4.23
CA VAL A 27 9.79 -6.34 3.97
C VAL A 27 10.32 -6.30 2.52
N GLU A 28 10.92 -7.38 2.05
CA GLU A 28 11.44 -7.47 0.67
C GLU A 28 10.31 -7.45 -0.38
N ALA A 29 9.18 -8.10 -0.11
CA ALA A 29 8.00 -8.05 -0.97
C ALA A 29 7.38 -6.64 -1.02
N LEU A 30 7.35 -5.92 0.12
CA LEU A 30 6.94 -4.52 0.17
C LEU A 30 7.85 -3.65 -0.69
N LYS A 31 9.18 -3.77 -0.58
CA LYS A 31 10.14 -3.03 -1.42
C LYS A 31 9.85 -3.19 -2.91
N HIS A 32 9.64 -4.43 -3.36
CA HIS A 32 9.27 -4.70 -4.75
C HIS A 32 7.91 -4.10 -5.12
N ALA A 33 6.91 -4.17 -4.25
CA ALA A 33 5.60 -3.59 -4.52
C ALA A 33 5.65 -2.06 -4.64
N PHE A 34 6.38 -1.38 -3.74
CA PHE A 34 6.59 0.07 -3.79
C PHE A 34 7.42 0.51 -5.01
N ALA A 35 8.35 -0.32 -5.49
CA ALA A 35 9.08 -0.08 -6.73
C ALA A 35 8.17 -0.04 -7.97
N VAL A 36 7.16 -0.91 -8.00
CA VAL A 36 6.20 -1.01 -9.12
C VAL A 36 5.09 0.04 -9.00
N ARG A 37 4.61 0.30 -7.78
CA ARG A 37 3.45 1.16 -7.48
C ARG A 37 3.48 2.52 -8.18
N MET A 38 4.62 3.19 -8.22
CA MET A 38 4.71 4.55 -8.78
C MET A 38 4.58 4.60 -10.31
N ASN A 39 4.39 3.46 -10.98
CA ASN A 39 3.96 3.42 -12.38
C ASN A 39 2.43 3.47 -12.54
N LEU A 40 1.67 3.46 -11.44
CA LEU A 40 0.24 3.70 -11.42
C LEU A 40 -0.07 5.21 -11.50
N GLY A 41 -1.27 5.52 -11.96
CA GLY A 41 -1.84 6.86 -12.01
C GLY A 41 -3.34 6.78 -12.32
N ASP A 42 -3.97 7.93 -12.54
CA ASP A 42 -5.38 7.98 -12.93
C ASP A 42 -5.62 7.30 -14.30
N PRO A 43 -6.39 6.20 -14.38
CA PRO A 43 -6.64 5.48 -15.62
C PRO A 43 -7.36 6.31 -16.70
N ASP A 44 -8.05 7.40 -16.33
CA ASP A 44 -8.70 8.30 -17.29
C ASP A 44 -7.67 9.21 -18.01
N PHE A 45 -6.42 9.23 -17.53
CA PHE A 45 -5.36 10.12 -18.02
C PHE A 45 -4.08 9.39 -18.46
N VAL A 46 -3.80 8.19 -17.94
CA VAL A 46 -2.61 7.39 -18.26
C VAL A 46 -2.97 5.90 -18.35
N ASP A 47 -2.36 5.17 -19.29
CA ASP A 47 -2.57 3.73 -19.41
C ASP A 47 -1.83 2.97 -18.31
N VAL A 48 -2.59 2.34 -17.41
CA VAL A 48 -2.09 1.53 -16.29
C VAL A 48 -2.29 0.02 -16.52
N SER A 49 -2.85 -0.38 -17.66
CA SER A 49 -3.30 -1.76 -17.91
C SER A 49 -2.17 -2.78 -17.74
N LYS A 50 -0.99 -2.47 -18.29
CA LYS A 50 0.19 -3.33 -18.15
C LYS A 50 0.66 -3.42 -16.70
N VAL A 51 0.71 -2.30 -15.97
CA VAL A 51 1.16 -2.27 -14.57
C VAL A 51 0.21 -3.07 -13.69
N ILE A 52 -1.10 -2.92 -13.88
CA ILE A 52 -2.12 -3.71 -13.18
C ILE A 52 -1.97 -5.19 -13.51
N SER A 53 -1.83 -5.55 -14.80
CA SER A 53 -1.62 -6.93 -15.24
C SER A 53 -0.37 -7.54 -14.60
N ASP A 54 0.74 -6.81 -14.55
CA ASP A 54 1.97 -7.25 -13.90
C ASP A 54 1.75 -7.45 -12.38
N MET A 55 1.13 -6.48 -11.69
CA MET A 55 0.88 -6.55 -10.24
C MET A 55 -0.06 -7.69 -9.83
N LEU A 56 -0.97 -8.11 -10.71
CA LEU A 56 -1.90 -9.22 -10.48
C LEU A 56 -1.34 -10.58 -10.95
N SER A 57 -0.27 -10.60 -11.73
CA SER A 57 0.28 -11.81 -12.32
C SER A 57 1.12 -12.62 -11.34
N THR A 58 0.79 -13.92 -11.22
CA THR A 58 1.58 -14.90 -10.45
C THR A 58 2.96 -15.12 -11.07
N ASN A 59 3.07 -15.11 -12.40
CA ASN A 59 4.35 -15.26 -13.11
C ASN A 59 5.28 -14.07 -12.83
N PHE A 60 4.74 -12.85 -12.83
CA PHE A 60 5.50 -11.65 -12.49
C PHE A 60 5.99 -11.73 -11.04
N ALA A 61 5.10 -12.08 -10.11
CA ALA A 61 5.45 -12.28 -8.71
C ALA A 61 6.51 -13.37 -8.48
N GLN A 62 6.46 -14.48 -9.22
CA GLN A 62 7.48 -15.52 -9.18
C GLN A 62 8.85 -14.99 -9.64
N GLY A 63 8.87 -14.13 -10.66
CA GLY A 63 10.08 -13.43 -11.11
C GLY A 63 10.68 -12.53 -10.02
N LEU A 64 9.84 -11.81 -9.29
CA LEU A 64 10.27 -10.98 -8.15
C LEU A 64 10.74 -11.82 -6.97
N LYS A 65 10.03 -12.90 -6.63
CA LYS A 65 10.43 -13.83 -5.57
C LYS A 65 11.84 -14.38 -5.80
N LYS A 66 12.25 -14.65 -7.05
CA LYS A 66 13.60 -15.12 -7.40
C LYS A 66 14.70 -14.08 -7.09
N LYS A 67 14.34 -12.80 -6.95
CA LYS A 67 15.26 -11.71 -6.61
C LYS A 67 15.38 -11.49 -5.09
N ILE A 68 14.45 -12.03 -4.30
CA ILE A 68 14.52 -11.95 -2.84
C ILE A 68 15.54 -12.97 -2.33
N ASN A 69 16.52 -12.49 -1.57
CA ASN A 69 17.51 -13.33 -0.90
C ASN A 69 17.16 -13.46 0.57
N ASP A 70 16.96 -14.68 1.07
CA ASP A 70 16.54 -14.92 2.46
C ASP A 70 17.59 -14.51 3.52
N ASN A 71 18.84 -14.23 3.12
CA ASN A 71 19.95 -13.93 4.04
C ASN A 71 20.42 -12.48 3.98
N LYS A 72 19.89 -11.65 3.07
CA LYS A 72 20.30 -10.24 2.94
C LYS A 72 19.27 -9.38 2.23
N THR A 73 19.35 -8.08 2.47
CA THR A 73 18.65 -7.03 1.72
C THR A 73 19.63 -6.33 0.76
N PHE A 74 19.09 -5.53 -0.16
CA PHE A 74 19.86 -4.69 -1.07
C PHE A 74 19.48 -3.21 -0.91
N ASP A 75 20.25 -2.32 -1.56
CA ASP A 75 19.90 -0.91 -1.70
C ASP A 75 18.67 -0.70 -2.60
N PRO A 76 17.93 0.42 -2.46
CA PRO A 76 16.68 0.66 -3.20
C PRO A 76 16.80 0.50 -4.73
N ASN A 77 17.95 0.87 -5.30
CA ASN A 77 18.22 0.75 -6.74
C ASN A 77 18.10 -0.69 -7.26
N TYR A 78 18.32 -1.69 -6.42
CA TYR A 78 18.19 -3.11 -6.79
C TYR A 78 16.76 -3.49 -7.17
N TYR A 79 15.76 -2.92 -6.50
CA TYR A 79 14.35 -3.30 -6.65
C TYR A 79 13.71 -2.71 -7.91
N GLY A 80 14.42 -1.80 -8.61
CA GLY A 80 14.00 -1.22 -9.88
C GLY A 80 12.99 -0.07 -9.76
N GLY A 81 12.84 0.51 -8.56
CA GLY A 81 12.03 1.71 -8.35
C GLY A 81 12.66 2.91 -9.07
N ARG A 82 11.92 3.52 -9.98
CA ARG A 82 12.40 4.63 -10.83
C ARG A 82 11.96 6.00 -10.35
N TRP A 83 10.99 6.03 -9.45
CA TRP A 83 10.24 7.22 -9.11
C TRP A 83 10.17 7.43 -7.61
N ASP A 84 10.12 8.69 -7.21
CA ASP A 84 9.88 9.09 -5.84
C ASP A 84 8.49 8.60 -5.36
N GLN A 85 8.35 8.30 -4.08
CA GLN A 85 7.07 7.92 -3.51
C GLN A 85 6.22 9.17 -3.22
N ILE A 86 4.90 9.00 -3.20
CA ILE A 86 4.01 10.07 -2.71
C ILE A 86 4.18 10.23 -1.19
N ASN A 87 3.86 11.40 -0.66
CA ASN A 87 3.82 11.64 0.77
C ASN A 87 2.38 11.88 1.22
N ASP A 88 1.62 10.80 1.41
CA ASP A 88 0.22 10.85 1.83
C ASP A 88 0.06 10.55 3.32
N HIS A 89 -1.00 11.10 3.93
CA HIS A 89 -1.23 11.08 5.37
C HIS A 89 -2.72 10.89 5.72
N GLY A 90 -3.00 10.83 7.02
CA GLY A 90 -4.31 11.00 7.66
C GLY A 90 -5.49 10.30 6.97
N THR A 91 -5.93 9.16 7.51
CA THR A 91 -7.04 8.41 6.92
C THR A 91 -7.90 7.81 8.03
N SER A 92 -9.16 7.52 7.74
CA SER A 92 -10.00 6.69 8.58
C SER A 92 -10.55 5.52 7.77
N HIS A 93 -10.67 4.36 8.41
CA HIS A 93 -11.23 3.17 7.80
C HIS A 93 -12.36 2.62 8.66
N LEU A 94 -13.43 2.17 8.02
CA LEU A 94 -14.59 1.54 8.62
C LEU A 94 -14.93 0.26 7.87
N SER A 95 -15.24 -0.79 8.63
CA SER A 95 -15.74 -2.07 8.11
C SER A 95 -17.08 -2.39 8.77
N ILE A 96 -18.10 -2.70 7.96
CA ILE A 96 -19.44 -3.08 8.41
C ILE A 96 -19.79 -4.41 7.76
N ILE A 97 -20.29 -5.36 8.57
CA ILE A 97 -20.95 -6.57 8.10
C ILE A 97 -22.24 -6.71 8.92
N ASP A 98 -23.39 -6.69 8.25
CA ASP A 98 -24.69 -6.81 8.92
C ASP A 98 -25.16 -8.28 9.02
N SER A 99 -26.35 -8.48 9.62
CA SER A 99 -26.96 -9.79 9.78
C SER A 99 -27.35 -10.47 8.46
N GLU A 100 -27.58 -9.69 7.41
CA GLU A 100 -27.92 -10.17 6.06
C GLU A 100 -26.67 -10.45 5.21
N ARG A 101 -25.47 -10.23 5.77
CA ARG A 101 -24.17 -10.37 5.10
C ARG A 101 -23.91 -9.30 4.04
N ASN A 102 -24.60 -8.16 4.10
CA ASN A 102 -24.16 -6.97 3.38
C ASN A 102 -22.83 -6.50 3.97
N VAL A 103 -21.94 -6.00 3.12
CA VAL A 103 -20.58 -5.60 3.53
C VAL A 103 -20.26 -4.23 2.99
N VAL A 104 -19.72 -3.39 3.86
CA VAL A 104 -19.12 -2.11 3.51
C VAL A 104 -17.68 -2.10 4.00
N SER A 105 -16.75 -1.87 3.07
CA SER A 105 -15.35 -1.56 3.35
C SER A 105 -15.10 -0.14 2.87
N LEU A 106 -15.02 0.81 3.79
CA LEU A 106 -14.95 2.24 3.48
C LEU A 106 -13.67 2.83 4.06
N THR A 107 -12.85 3.41 3.18
CA THR A 107 -11.72 4.25 3.59
C THR A 107 -11.99 5.67 3.13
N SER A 108 -11.93 6.63 4.06
CA SER A 108 -12.19 8.04 3.82
C SER A 108 -11.05 8.89 4.34
N THR A 109 -10.78 10.00 3.66
CA THR A 109 -9.62 10.85 3.91
C THR A 109 -9.91 12.32 3.58
N ILE A 110 -9.21 13.22 4.26
CA ILE A 110 -9.01 14.62 3.85
C ILE A 110 -7.52 14.90 3.62
N ASN A 111 -6.74 13.83 3.45
CA ASN A 111 -5.29 13.73 3.52
C ASN A 111 -4.74 14.08 4.91
N SER A 112 -3.88 15.09 5.03
CA SER A 112 -3.24 15.45 6.30
C SER A 112 -4.25 15.75 7.41
N TYR A 113 -3.79 15.74 8.67
CA TYR A 113 -4.63 16.17 9.79
C TYR A 113 -5.17 17.58 9.54
N PHE A 114 -6.50 17.74 9.59
CA PHE A 114 -7.23 18.97 9.24
C PHE A 114 -7.06 19.42 7.76
N GLY A 115 -6.64 18.53 6.88
CA GLY A 115 -6.56 18.72 5.43
C GLY A 115 -5.70 19.93 5.03
N ALA A 116 -6.28 20.84 4.26
CA ALA A 116 -5.63 22.09 3.84
C ALA A 116 -5.51 23.13 4.96
N LEU A 117 -5.89 22.80 6.20
CA LEU A 117 -6.01 23.74 7.32
C LEU A 117 -6.98 24.88 7.03
N MET A 118 -7.93 24.64 6.13
CA MET A 118 -8.93 25.61 5.69
C MET A 118 -10.32 25.13 6.10
N LEU A 119 -10.97 25.94 6.94
CA LEU A 119 -12.37 25.77 7.30
C LEU A 119 -13.21 26.78 6.53
N SER A 120 -14.23 26.31 5.83
CA SER A 120 -15.21 27.20 5.21
C SER A 120 -16.02 27.92 6.30
N PRO A 121 -15.96 29.27 6.39
CA PRO A 121 -16.67 30.00 7.45
C PRO A 121 -18.19 29.96 7.30
N SER A 122 -18.70 29.71 6.08
CA SER A 122 -20.15 29.63 5.81
C SER A 122 -20.74 28.25 6.05
N THR A 123 -19.95 27.18 5.88
CA THR A 123 -20.45 25.80 5.96
C THR A 123 -19.85 24.97 7.10
N GLY A 124 -18.76 25.43 7.72
CA GLY A 124 -18.04 24.65 8.72
C GLY A 124 -17.33 23.40 8.17
N ILE A 125 -17.18 23.29 6.85
CA ILE A 125 -16.51 22.16 6.20
C ILE A 125 -15.00 22.39 6.16
N VAL A 126 -14.23 21.41 6.64
CA VAL A 126 -12.76 21.37 6.49
C VAL A 126 -12.42 20.88 5.08
N LEU A 127 -11.59 21.62 4.37
CA LEU A 127 -11.15 21.27 3.02
C LEU A 127 -9.97 20.31 3.08
N ASN A 128 -9.94 19.33 2.17
CA ASN A 128 -8.82 18.41 2.02
C ASN A 128 -7.61 19.10 1.37
N ASN A 129 -6.43 18.49 1.52
CA ASN A 129 -5.22 18.81 0.74
C ASN A 129 -4.80 17.63 -0.16
N GLU A 130 -5.75 16.88 -0.72
CA GLU A 130 -5.47 15.65 -1.50
C GLU A 130 -4.60 15.91 -2.73
N MET A 131 -4.59 17.14 -3.25
CA MET A 131 -3.72 17.55 -4.36
C MET A 131 -2.22 17.37 -4.05
N ASP A 132 -1.83 17.24 -2.77
CA ASP A 132 -0.45 16.97 -2.32
C ASP A 132 0.04 15.55 -2.73
N ASP A 133 -0.87 14.63 -3.00
CA ASP A 133 -0.55 13.27 -3.42
C ASP A 133 -0.10 13.20 -4.90
N PHE A 134 -0.19 14.30 -5.65
CA PHE A 134 0.37 14.36 -7.00
C PHE A 134 1.90 14.44 -6.96
N SER A 135 2.53 13.76 -7.93
CA SER A 135 3.92 14.01 -8.26
C SER A 135 4.06 15.43 -8.84
N ILE A 136 4.94 16.24 -8.26
CA ILE A 136 5.17 17.62 -8.72
C ILE A 136 6.28 17.62 -9.78
N PRO A 137 6.00 18.02 -11.04
CA PRO A 137 7.03 18.18 -12.06
C PRO A 137 8.13 19.14 -11.58
N MET A 138 9.39 18.85 -11.93
CA MET A 138 10.54 19.70 -11.58
C MET A 138 10.85 19.81 -10.08
N LYS A 139 10.21 19.02 -9.20
CA LYS A 139 10.65 18.88 -7.81
C LYS A 139 12.03 18.23 -7.81
N SER A 140 13.07 19.05 -7.73
CA SER A 140 14.46 18.63 -7.60
C SER A 140 14.76 18.45 -6.12
N SER A 141 15.01 17.22 -5.70
CA SER A 141 15.63 16.96 -4.40
C SER A 141 17.10 17.42 -4.45
N SER A 142 17.56 18.16 -3.44
CA SER A 142 19.00 18.42 -3.25
C SER A 142 19.76 17.15 -2.85
N ASN A 143 19.05 16.12 -2.39
CA ASN A 143 19.58 14.81 -2.10
C ASN A 143 19.52 13.93 -3.36
N LEU A 144 20.70 13.64 -3.93
CA LEU A 144 20.92 12.82 -5.12
C LEU A 144 20.42 11.37 -5.00
N THR A 145 20.01 10.92 -3.80
CA THR A 145 19.47 9.57 -3.58
C THR A 145 17.95 9.48 -3.76
N VAL A 146 17.26 10.62 -3.88
CA VAL A 146 15.80 10.66 -4.12
C VAL A 146 15.54 10.59 -5.63
N PRO A 147 14.78 9.60 -6.12
CA PRO A 147 14.47 9.47 -7.55
C PRO A 147 13.63 10.65 -8.06
N PRO A 148 13.52 10.84 -9.39
CA PRO A 148 12.65 11.86 -9.95
C PRO A 148 11.16 11.58 -9.69
N PRO A 149 10.30 12.62 -9.74
CA PRO A 149 8.87 12.48 -9.52
C PRO A 149 8.20 11.64 -10.64
N ALA A 150 7.17 10.86 -10.30
CA ALA A 150 6.54 9.91 -11.23
C ALA A 150 5.64 10.59 -12.28
N PRO A 151 5.94 10.49 -13.60
CA PRO A 151 5.13 11.13 -14.64
C PRO A 151 3.69 10.63 -14.73
N ALA A 152 3.46 9.34 -14.44
CA ALA A 152 2.13 8.73 -14.41
C ALA A 152 1.19 9.44 -13.41
N ASN A 153 1.75 10.05 -12.37
CA ASN A 153 1.04 10.77 -11.32
C ASN A 153 1.31 12.28 -11.35
N PHE A 154 1.70 12.88 -12.48
CA PHE A 154 1.76 14.35 -12.58
C PHE A 154 0.37 14.99 -12.54
N ILE A 155 0.29 16.14 -11.88
CA ILE A 155 -0.91 16.97 -11.76
C ILE A 155 -1.45 17.42 -13.13
N ARG A 156 -2.76 17.27 -13.33
CA ARG A 156 -3.50 17.74 -14.52
C ARG A 156 -4.92 18.17 -14.11
N PRO A 157 -5.55 19.14 -14.80
CA PRO A 157 -6.95 19.49 -14.55
C PRO A 157 -7.88 18.28 -14.67
N GLY A 158 -8.76 18.07 -13.68
CA GLY A 158 -9.73 16.97 -13.65
C GLY A 158 -9.16 15.59 -13.33
N LYS A 159 -7.84 15.45 -13.19
CA LYS A 159 -7.17 14.20 -12.82
C LYS A 159 -7.28 13.97 -11.31
N ARG A 160 -7.33 12.70 -10.91
CA ARG A 160 -7.26 12.27 -9.51
C ARG A 160 -5.81 11.88 -9.13
N PRO A 161 -5.34 12.24 -7.93
CA PRO A 161 -4.03 11.81 -7.46
C PRO A 161 -4.02 10.31 -7.11
N LEU A 162 -2.83 9.70 -7.18
CA LEU A 162 -2.61 8.32 -6.75
C LEU A 162 -2.76 8.19 -5.22
N SER A 163 -3.59 7.26 -4.76
CA SER A 163 -3.83 7.02 -3.32
C SER A 163 -3.16 5.72 -2.81
N SER A 164 -2.91 5.62 -1.50
CA SER A 164 -2.51 4.37 -0.82
C SER A 164 -3.68 3.61 -0.19
N MET A 165 -4.89 4.16 -0.22
CA MET A 165 -6.08 3.52 0.36
C MET A 165 -6.28 2.10 -0.20
N THR A 166 -6.52 1.14 0.69
CA THR A 166 -6.71 -0.29 0.34
C THR A 166 -7.95 -0.90 1.04
N PRO A 167 -9.17 -0.33 0.87
CA PRO A 167 -10.39 -0.99 1.36
C PRO A 167 -10.57 -2.33 0.66
N THR A 168 -10.69 -3.42 1.42
CA THR A 168 -10.65 -4.78 0.89
C THR A 168 -11.78 -5.64 1.44
N ILE A 169 -12.57 -6.23 0.55
CA ILE A 169 -13.52 -7.29 0.88
C ILE A 169 -12.93 -8.63 0.43
N VAL A 170 -12.83 -9.57 1.35
CA VAL A 170 -12.31 -10.92 1.08
C VAL A 170 -13.48 -11.88 0.92
N LEU A 171 -13.51 -12.57 -0.21
CA LEU A 171 -14.48 -13.61 -0.50
C LEU A 171 -13.83 -15.00 -0.42
N LYS A 172 -14.60 -16.00 -0.01
CA LYS A 172 -14.27 -17.41 -0.15
C LYS A 172 -15.48 -18.12 -0.76
N ASP A 173 -15.28 -18.81 -1.87
CA ASP A 173 -16.33 -19.55 -2.59
C ASP A 173 -17.56 -18.65 -2.89
N GLY A 174 -17.30 -17.42 -3.32
CA GLY A 174 -18.32 -16.40 -3.61
C GLY A 174 -19.00 -15.77 -2.38
N LYS A 175 -18.66 -16.20 -1.17
CA LYS A 175 -19.24 -15.68 0.08
C LYS A 175 -18.28 -14.76 0.81
N VAL A 176 -18.80 -13.70 1.40
CA VAL A 176 -18.03 -12.79 2.26
C VAL A 176 -17.36 -13.56 3.37
N LYS A 177 -16.04 -13.39 3.51
CA LYS A 177 -15.24 -13.97 4.58
C LYS A 177 -14.67 -12.94 5.54
N ALA A 178 -14.27 -11.77 5.05
CA ALA A 178 -13.78 -10.66 5.88
C ALA A 178 -13.92 -9.32 5.15
N SER A 179 -13.93 -8.23 5.92
CA SER A 179 -13.61 -6.88 5.45
C SER A 179 -12.34 -6.43 6.17
N VAL A 180 -11.37 -5.93 5.43
CA VAL A 180 -10.05 -5.54 5.95
C VAL A 180 -9.66 -4.21 5.32
N GLY A 181 -9.08 -3.34 6.13
CA GLY A 181 -8.49 -2.08 5.69
C GLY A 181 -7.71 -1.44 6.83
N ALA A 182 -7.01 -0.36 6.51
CA ALA A 182 -6.18 0.36 7.44
C ALA A 182 -6.20 1.87 7.13
N SER A 183 -5.61 2.65 8.02
CA SER A 183 -5.39 4.10 7.91
C SER A 183 -3.91 4.46 8.03
N GLY A 184 -3.52 5.64 7.51
CA GLY A 184 -2.18 6.20 7.71
C GLY A 184 -1.33 6.31 6.43
N GLY A 185 -1.93 6.77 5.33
CA GLY A 185 -1.21 7.01 4.07
C GLY A 185 -0.47 5.77 3.56
N LEU A 186 0.81 5.92 3.23
CA LEU A 186 1.66 4.84 2.69
C LEU A 186 1.68 3.58 3.59
N TYR A 187 1.42 3.71 4.90
CA TYR A 187 1.37 2.56 5.81
C TYR A 187 0.13 1.66 5.61
N ILE A 188 -0.92 2.16 4.95
CA ILE A 188 -2.16 1.41 4.70
C ILE A 188 -1.88 0.10 3.96
N ILE A 189 -0.98 0.13 2.96
CA ILE A 189 -0.67 -1.02 2.12
C ILE A 189 -0.06 -2.16 2.95
N ALA A 190 0.93 -1.85 3.79
CA ALA A 190 1.58 -2.81 4.67
C ALA A 190 0.61 -3.30 5.75
N GLY A 191 -0.02 -2.37 6.48
CA GLY A 191 -0.93 -2.72 7.58
C GLY A 191 -2.11 -3.59 7.14
N THR A 192 -2.75 -3.27 6.01
CA THR A 192 -3.84 -4.11 5.46
C THR A 192 -3.32 -5.50 5.05
N THR A 193 -2.11 -5.58 4.49
CA THR A 193 -1.48 -6.85 4.10
C THR A 193 -1.18 -7.69 5.35
N GLU A 194 -0.59 -7.11 6.39
CA GLU A 194 -0.24 -7.80 7.63
C GLU A 194 -1.47 -8.32 8.36
N VAL A 195 -2.53 -7.52 8.53
CA VAL A 195 -3.78 -7.99 9.14
C VAL A 195 -4.39 -9.16 8.35
N PHE A 196 -4.35 -9.09 7.02
CA PHE A 196 -4.78 -10.21 6.17
C PHE A 196 -3.94 -11.47 6.41
N LEU A 197 -2.60 -11.34 6.47
CA LEU A 197 -1.70 -12.47 6.70
C LEU A 197 -1.90 -13.08 8.11
N ASN A 198 -2.01 -12.23 9.12
CA ASN A 198 -2.22 -12.60 10.52
C ASN A 198 -3.49 -13.47 10.67
N TYR A 199 -4.61 -13.00 10.11
CA TYR A 199 -5.87 -13.72 10.20
C TYR A 199 -5.88 -15.00 9.35
N PHE A 200 -5.55 -14.90 8.06
CA PHE A 200 -5.76 -16.02 7.13
C PHE A 200 -4.66 -17.08 7.15
N PHE A 201 -3.42 -16.69 7.42
CA PHE A 201 -2.27 -17.59 7.34
C PHE A 201 -1.63 -17.91 8.69
N LEU A 202 -1.55 -16.93 9.60
CA LEU A 202 -1.09 -17.17 10.97
C LEU A 202 -2.22 -17.60 11.93
N LYS A 203 -3.46 -17.64 11.44
CA LYS A 203 -4.64 -18.16 12.17
C LYS A 203 -4.95 -17.42 13.47
N MET A 204 -4.60 -16.15 13.53
CA MET A 204 -4.95 -15.28 14.64
C MET A 204 -6.45 -14.94 14.59
N ASP A 205 -7.06 -14.66 15.74
CA ASP A 205 -8.42 -14.10 15.77
C ASP A 205 -8.43 -12.65 15.25
N PRO A 206 -9.60 -12.07 14.93
CA PRO A 206 -9.68 -10.73 14.34
C PRO A 206 -9.03 -9.63 15.18
N LEU A 207 -9.23 -9.63 16.50
CA LEU A 207 -8.68 -8.58 17.38
C LEU A 207 -7.16 -8.72 17.46
N SER A 208 -6.66 -9.93 17.71
CA SER A 208 -5.22 -10.18 17.75
C SER A 208 -4.54 -9.85 16.42
N SER A 209 -5.22 -10.10 15.28
CA SER A 209 -4.68 -9.78 13.95
C SER A 209 -4.45 -8.28 13.76
N VAL A 210 -5.30 -7.44 14.34
CA VAL A 210 -5.23 -5.97 14.30
C VAL A 210 -4.25 -5.41 15.34
N LEU A 211 -4.20 -6.02 16.53
CA LEU A 211 -3.32 -5.59 17.63
C LEU A 211 -1.88 -6.07 17.49
N ALA A 212 -1.61 -7.03 16.60
CA ALA A 212 -0.25 -7.50 16.34
C ALA A 212 0.65 -6.34 15.90
N PRO A 213 1.87 -6.21 16.46
CA PRO A 213 2.82 -5.20 16.02
C PRO A 213 3.11 -5.31 14.53
N ARG A 214 3.05 -4.16 13.82
CA ARG A 214 3.24 -4.08 12.37
C ARG A 214 4.62 -3.59 11.98
N ILE A 215 5.03 -3.91 10.76
CA ILE A 215 6.31 -3.54 10.16
C ILE A 215 6.08 -2.85 8.81
N TYR A 216 6.74 -1.71 8.63
CA TYR A 216 6.55 -0.85 7.48
C TYR A 216 7.85 -0.64 6.71
N HIS A 217 7.77 -0.68 5.37
CA HIS A 217 8.86 -0.28 4.48
C HIS A 217 8.29 0.28 3.18
N GLN A 218 8.83 1.40 2.69
CA GLN A 218 8.30 2.16 1.55
C GLN A 218 9.28 2.25 0.37
N LEU A 219 10.24 1.33 0.32
CA LEU A 219 11.39 1.27 -0.59
C LEU A 219 12.43 2.39 -0.35
N ILE A 220 11.99 3.65 -0.35
CA ILE A 220 12.81 4.83 -0.06
C ILE A 220 12.11 5.65 1.01
N PRO A 221 12.79 6.04 2.11
CA PRO A 221 14.15 5.66 2.47
C PRO A 221 14.30 4.14 2.75
N ASN A 222 15.51 3.61 2.69
CA ASN A 222 15.81 2.19 2.98
C ASN A 222 15.82 1.95 4.50
N ILE A 223 14.68 2.21 5.16
CA ILE A 223 14.49 2.15 6.60
C ILE A 223 13.26 1.30 6.89
N VAL A 224 13.41 0.32 7.77
CA VAL A 224 12.28 -0.43 8.34
C VAL A 224 11.77 0.32 9.56
N SER A 225 10.48 0.62 9.59
CA SER A 225 9.78 1.11 10.79
C SER A 225 8.95 -0.02 11.39
N TYR A 226 8.77 -0.05 12.70
CA TYR A 226 8.01 -1.11 13.38
C TYR A 226 7.28 -0.57 14.61
N GLU A 227 6.19 -1.23 14.98
CA GLU A 227 5.42 -0.94 16.21
C GLU A 227 5.97 -1.75 17.40
N ASN A 228 5.84 -1.20 18.61
CA ASN A 228 6.21 -1.86 19.87
C ASN A 228 4.97 -2.41 20.58
#